data_AF-A0A9J6B6U6-F1
#
_entry.id   AF-A0A9J6B6U6-F1
#
_cell.length_a   1.000
_cell.length_b   1.000
_cell.length_c   1.000
_cell.angle_alpha   90.00
_cell.angle_beta   90.00
_cell.angle_gamma   90.00
#
_symmetry.space_group_name_H-M   'P 1'
#
loop_
_entity.id
_entity.type
_entity.pdbx_description
1 polymer ?
#
loop_
_entity_poly.entity_id
_entity_poly.type
_entity_poly.pdbx_seq_one_letter_code
_entity_poly.pdbx_strand_id
1 'polypeptide(L)' 'MVQIEKAWFGESTCSDSSTSLSSNSLGIDSFWGLFVMAVIAAVLALIIFLTKFIHEHWHIIRRSNLSLRERSRILARKNL' A
#
# COMPACT_ATOMS: atom_id res chain seq x y z
N MET A 1 -6.47 -43.55 -34.96
CA MET A 1 -5.44 -42.50 -34.91
C MET A 1 -4.78 -42.31 -33.53
N VAL A 2 -5.09 -43.14 -32.52
CA VAL A 2 -4.55 -42.94 -31.15
C VAL A 2 -3.20 -43.64 -30.93
N GLN A 3 -2.85 -44.64 -31.74
CA GLN A 3 -1.64 -45.47 -31.53
C GLN A 3 -0.34 -44.75 -31.93
N ILE A 4 -0.37 -43.88 -32.94
CA ILE A 4 0.82 -43.17 -33.45
C ILE A 4 1.23 -42.07 -32.46
N GLU A 5 0.24 -41.35 -31.90
CA GLU A 5 0.45 -40.35 -30.85
C GLU A 5 1.09 -40.98 -29.61
N LYS A 6 0.59 -42.14 -29.16
CA LYS A 6 1.14 -42.88 -28.01
C LYS A 6 2.58 -43.37 -28.24
N ALA A 7 2.94 -43.73 -29.48
CA ALA A 7 4.27 -44.23 -29.81
C ALA A 7 5.33 -43.13 -29.87
N TRP A 8 4.94 -41.91 -30.28
CA TRP A 8 5.85 -40.76 -30.43
C TRP A 8 5.87 -39.84 -29.21
N PHE A 9 4.75 -39.67 -28.52
CA PHE A 9 4.65 -38.79 -27.34
C PHE A 9 4.67 -39.56 -26.01
N GLY A 10 4.74 -40.89 -26.05
CA GLY A 10 4.57 -41.73 -24.87
C GLY A 10 3.15 -41.60 -24.31
N GLU A 11 2.77 -42.50 -23.40
CA GLU A 11 1.57 -42.25 -22.62
C GLU A 11 1.78 -40.95 -21.84
N SER A 12 0.97 -39.91 -22.11
CA SER A 12 0.98 -38.67 -21.35
C SER A 12 0.37 -38.90 -19.96
N THR A 13 0.90 -39.88 -19.22
CA THR A 13 0.87 -39.82 -17.78
C THR A 13 1.80 -38.67 -17.41
N CYS A 14 1.31 -37.44 -17.48
CA CYS A 14 1.71 -36.50 -16.45
C CYS A 14 1.33 -37.24 -15.17
N SER A 15 2.29 -37.92 -14.54
CA SER A 15 2.27 -38.04 -13.10
C SER A 15 1.92 -36.64 -12.65
N ASP A 16 0.74 -36.49 -12.04
CA ASP A 16 0.44 -35.35 -11.20
C ASP A 16 1.66 -35.24 -10.30
N SER A 17 2.61 -34.41 -10.73
CA SER A 17 3.68 -33.92 -9.90
C SER A 17 2.95 -32.96 -8.97
N SER A 18 2.23 -33.57 -8.04
CA SER A 18 1.98 -33.11 -6.69
C SER A 18 3.30 -32.91 -5.93
N THR A 19 4.45 -33.04 -6.60
CA THR A 19 5.53 -32.08 -6.40
C THR A 19 4.96 -30.71 -6.71
N SER A 20 4.30 -30.14 -5.71
CA SER A 20 4.22 -28.73 -5.45
C SER A 20 5.34 -28.02 -6.20
N LEU A 21 5.06 -27.64 -7.44
CA LEU A 21 5.65 -26.49 -8.06
C LEU A 21 5.00 -25.32 -7.33
N SER A 22 5.22 -25.28 -6.00
CA SER A 22 5.45 -24.07 -5.26
C SER A 22 6.66 -23.47 -5.95
N SER A 23 6.43 -22.91 -7.13
CA SER A 23 7.23 -21.85 -7.66
C SER A 23 7.33 -20.92 -6.46
N ASN A 24 8.51 -20.88 -5.85
CA ASN A 24 8.88 -19.90 -4.84
C ASN A 24 8.92 -18.55 -5.55
N SER A 25 7.75 -18.13 -6.06
CA SER A 25 7.39 -16.77 -6.33
C SER A 25 7.66 -16.11 -5.00
N LEU A 26 8.82 -15.45 -4.93
CA LEU A 26 9.12 -14.44 -3.94
C LEU A 26 8.08 -13.36 -4.17
N GLY A 27 6.88 -13.64 -3.65
CA GLY A 27 5.70 -12.85 -3.86
C GLY A 27 5.99 -11.44 -3.39
N ILE A 28 5.29 -10.49 -3.98
CA ILE A 28 5.34 -9.08 -3.59
C ILE A 28 5.06 -8.94 -2.08
N ASP A 29 4.38 -9.92 -1.47
CA ASP A 29 4.23 -10.13 -0.02
C ASP A 29 5.55 -10.22 0.77
N SER A 30 6.58 -10.89 0.26
CA SER A 30 7.88 -11.00 0.95
C SER A 30 8.69 -9.70 0.89
N PHE A 31 8.34 -8.78 -0.01
CA PHE A 31 9.04 -7.50 -0.20
C PHE A 31 8.35 -6.31 0.48
N TRP A 32 7.28 -6.56 1.24
CA TRP A 32 6.55 -5.52 1.97
C TRP A 32 7.46 -4.69 2.89
N GLY A 33 8.50 -5.31 3.47
CA GLY A 33 9.47 -4.63 4.34
C GLY A 33 10.26 -3.50 3.66
N LEU A 34 10.59 -3.63 2.37
CA LEU A 34 11.32 -2.58 1.63
C LEU A 34 10.42 -1.36 1.39
N PHE A 35 9.15 -1.59 1.10
CA PHE A 35 8.17 -0.53 0.93
C PHE A 35 7.94 0.24 2.23
N VAL A 36 7.89 -0.46 3.36
CA VAL A 36 7.74 0.17 4.69
C VAL A 36 8.85 1.18 4.97
N MET A 37 10.11 0.86 4.66
CA MET A 37 11.23 1.78 4.90
C MET A 37 11.18 3.01 3.99
N ALA A 38 10.84 2.84 2.71
CA ALA A 38 10.68 3.96 1.78
C ALA A 38 9.52 4.88 2.19
N VAL A 39 8.39 4.30 2.61
CA VAL A 39 7.24 5.06 3.12
C VAL A 39 7.60 5.81 4.39
N ILE A 40 8.28 5.17 5.36
CA ILE A 40 8.71 5.83 6.59
C ILE A 40 9.63 7.01 6.28
N ALA A 41 10.63 6.81 5.40
CA ALA A 41 11.53 7.89 5.00
C ALA A 41 10.79 9.06 4.33
N ALA A 42 9.86 8.75 3.42
CA ALA A 42 9.05 9.76 2.74
C ALA A 42 8.11 10.51 3.72
N VAL A 43 7.48 9.79 4.64
CA VAL A 43 6.60 10.36 5.67
C VAL A 43 7.40 11.23 6.64
N LEU A 44 8.60 10.80 7.05
CA LEU A 44 9.49 11.61 7.88
C LEU A 44 9.88 12.91 7.17
N ALA A 45 10.29 12.84 5.90
CA ALA A 45 10.61 14.02 5.10
C ALA A 45 9.40 14.97 4.97
N LEU A 46 8.20 14.41 4.74
CA LEU A 46 6.96 15.16 4.66
C LEU A 46 6.63 15.86 5.98
N ILE A 47 6.76 15.16 7.12
CA ILE A 47 6.51 15.72 8.45
C ILE A 47 7.48 16.85 8.76
N ILE A 48 8.77 16.69 8.45
CA ILE A 48 9.77 17.74 8.68
C ILE A 48 9.44 18.98 7.84
N PHE A 49 9.15 18.81 6.56
CA PHE A 49 8.78 19.91 5.67
C PHE A 49 7.50 20.61 6.15
N LEU A 50 6.49 19.82 6.51
CA LEU A 50 5.22 20.31 7.02
C LEU A 50 5.42 21.09 8.34
N THR A 51 6.25 20.58 9.25
CA THR A 51 6.54 21.25 10.52
C THR A 51 7.24 22.58 10.29
N LYS A 52 8.23 22.63 9.38
CA LYS A 52 8.92 23.87 9.01
C LYS A 52 7.96 24.88 8.39
N PHE A 53 7.14 24.44 7.44
CA PHE A 53 6.13 25.27 6.79
C PHE A 53 5.13 25.83 7.79
N ILE A 54 4.64 24.98 8.69
CA ILE A 54 3.70 25.35 9.74
C ILE A 54 4.33 26.32 10.73
N HIS A 55 5.61 26.15 11.09
CA HIS A 55 6.30 27.04 12.01
C HIS A 55 6.49 28.44 11.40
N GLU A 56 6.92 28.52 10.14
CA GLU A 56 7.12 29.78 9.41
C GLU A 56 5.77 30.50 9.16
N HIS A 57 4.73 29.75 8.79
CA HIS A 57 3.40 30.29 8.47
C HIS A 57 2.37 30.12 9.60
N TRP A 58 2.82 29.92 10.85
CA TRP A 58 1.95 29.59 12.00
C TRP A 58 0.83 30.61 12.19
N HIS A 59 1.09 31.88 11.89
CA HIS A 59 0.10 32.95 11.97
C HIS A 59 -1.10 32.77 11.02
N ILE A 60 -0.88 32.24 9.81
CA ILE A 60 -1.93 32.01 8.79
C ILE A 60 -2.75 30.77 9.15
N ILE A 61 -2.07 29.71 9.59
CA ILE A 61 -2.71 28.45 10.01
C ILE A 61 -3.51 28.65 11.29
N ARG A 62 -3.03 29.47 12.25
CA ARG A 62 -3.78 29.80 13.46
C ARG A 62 -5.04 30.61 13.16
N ARG A 63 -4.98 31.59 12.25
CA ARG A 63 -6.19 32.32 11.78
C ARG A 63 -7.20 31.38 11.13
N SER A 64 -6.72 30.45 10.30
CA SER A 64 -7.56 29.47 9.61
C SER A 64 -8.20 28.46 10.57
N ASN A 65 -7.42 27.95 11.54
CA ASN A 65 -7.92 27.02 12.56
C ASN A 65 -8.89 27.67 13.54
N LEU A 66 -8.65 28.92 13.95
CA LEU A 66 -9.60 29.66 14.79
C LEU A 66 -10.92 29.88 14.05
N SER A 67 -10.88 30.26 12.77
CA SER A 67 -12.06 30.40 11.91
C SER A 67 -12.81 29.08 11.71
N LEU A 68 -12.12 27.98 11.43
CA LEU A 68 -12.74 26.66 11.29
C LEU A 68 -13.29 26.12 12.61
N ARG A 69 -12.59 26.37 13.73
CA ARG A 69 -13.05 26.00 15.08
C ARG A 69 -14.23 26.84 15.54
N GLU A 70 -14.31 28.10 15.12
CA GLU A 70 -15.48 28.94 15.34
C GLU A 70 -16.65 28.48 14.48
N ARG A 71 -16.43 28.18 13.21
CA ARG A 71 -17.45 27.59 12.33
C ARG A 71 -17.95 26.25 12.85
N SER A 72 -17.06 25.37 13.29
CA SER A 72 -17.45 24.08 13.87
C SER A 72 -18.17 24.23 15.21
N ARG A 73 -17.76 25.20 16.05
CA ARG A 73 -18.51 25.54 17.28
C ARG A 73 -19.89 26.11 16.99
N ILE A 74 -20.03 26.93 15.95
CA ILE A 74 -21.31 27.49 15.52
C ILE A 74 -22.21 26.36 15.00
N LEU A 75 -21.68 25.43 14.19
CA LEU A 75 -22.42 24.28 13.70
C LEU A 75 -22.81 23.30 14.83
N ALA A 76 -21.90 23.05 15.76
CA ALA A 76 -22.15 22.20 16.92
C ALA A 76 -23.22 22.80 17.86
N ARG A 77 -23.21 24.13 18.06
CA ARG A 77 -24.26 24.84 18.82
C ARG A 77 -25.60 24.92 18.09
N LYS A 78 -25.63 24.81 16.76
CA LYS A 78 -26.86 24.85 15.97
C LYS A 78 -27.55 23.48 15.85
N ASN A 79 -26.84 22.42 16.21
CA ASN A 79 -27.33 21.03 16.28
C ASN A 79 -27.74 20.60 17.70
N LEU A 80 -27.75 21.51 18.67
CA LEU A 80 -28.25 21.33 20.03
C LEU A 80 -29.42 22.29 20.25
#